data_AF-A0A2A4U7J2-F1
#
_entry.id   AF-A0A2A4U7J2-F1
#
_cell.length_a   1.000
_cell.length_b   1.000
_cell.length_c   1.000
_cell.angle_alpha   90.00
_cell.angle_beta   90.00
_cell.angle_gamma   90.00
#
_symmetry.space_group_name_H-M   'P 1'
#
loop_
_entity.id
_entity.type
_entity.pdbx_description
1 polymer ?
#
loop_
_entity_poly.entity_id
_entity_poly.type
_entity_poly.pdbx_seq_one_letter_code
_entity_poly.pdbx_strand_id
1 'polypeptide(L)' 'MRLLIGPHHRFLMPASVLAGALCLTTTDVILRIAFIDKAIPIGVITAAMGAPFFLFLLVQQRKTLRI' A
#
# COMPACT_ATOMS: atom_id res chain seq x y z
N MET A 1 -1.57 7.62 4.28
CA MET A 1 -0.97 8.82 4.94
C MET A 1 -1.70 10.12 4.66
N ARG A 2 -2.09 10.43 3.41
CA ARG A 2 -2.80 11.70 3.08
C ARG A 2 -4.15 11.88 3.80
N LEU A 3 -4.87 10.77 4.07
CA LEU A 3 -6.10 10.74 4.87
C LEU A 3 -5.88 10.86 6.39
N LEU A 4 -4.66 10.62 6.89
CA LEU A 4 -4.36 10.57 8.34
C LEU A 4 -3.65 11.85 8.85
N ILE A 5 -2.85 12.52 8.01
CA ILE A 5 -1.96 13.62 8.42
C ILE A 5 -2.38 15.00 7.84
N GLY A 6 -3.31 15.02 6.88
CA GLY A 6 -3.70 16.27 6.20
C GLY A 6 -2.67 16.75 5.16
N PRO A 7 -2.94 17.88 4.46
CA PRO A 7 -2.22 18.30 3.26
C PRO A 7 -0.82 18.91 3.49
N HIS A 8 -0.31 18.94 4.72
CA HIS A 8 1.04 19.45 4.99
C HIS A 8 2.14 18.51 4.47
N HIS A 9 2.62 18.80 3.25
CA HIS A 9 3.58 17.98 2.49
C HIS A 9 4.89 17.65 3.23
N ARG A 10 5.35 18.50 4.16
CA ARG A 10 6.62 18.32 4.88
C ARG A 10 6.64 17.09 5.80
N PHE A 11 5.49 16.74 6.39
CA PHE A 11 5.34 15.53 7.20
C PHE A 11 4.78 14.34 6.40
N LEU A 12 4.07 14.62 5.30
CA LEU A 12 3.48 13.58 4.45
C LEU A 12 4.54 12.74 3.72
N MET A 13 5.62 13.38 3.26
CA MET A 13 6.72 12.75 2.54
C MET A 13 7.46 11.71 3.40
N PRO A 14 8.06 12.06 4.57
CA PRO A 14 8.77 11.08 5.39
C PRO A 14 7.85 9.97 5.90
N ALA A 15 6.61 10.29 6.28
CA ALA A 15 5.66 9.29 6.75
C ALA A 15 5.24 8.30 5.64
N SER A 16 5.08 8.77 4.39
CA SER A 16 4.73 7.88 3.26
C SER A 16 5.92 7.04 2.82
N VAL A 17 7.14 7.59 2.85
CA VAL A 17 8.37 6.84 2.57
C VAL A 17 8.55 5.72 3.59
N LEU A 18 8.42 6.01 4.89
CA LEU A 18 8.54 5.01 5.94
C LEU A 18 7.44 3.93 5.82
N ALA A 19 6.18 4.33 5.62
CA ALA A 19 5.09 3.38 5.45
C ALA A 19 5.26 2.50 4.21
N GLY A 20 5.71 3.07 3.08
CA GLY A 20 5.99 2.32 1.85
C GLY A 20 7.17 1.35 2.02
N ALA A 21 8.26 1.81 2.63
CA ALA A 21 9.44 0.99 2.91
C ALA A 21 9.12 -0.19 3.84
N LEU A 22 8.38 0.05 4.92
CA LEU A 22 7.93 -1.01 5.83
C LEU A 22 7.07 -2.05 5.11
N CYS A 23 6.09 -1.62 4.30
CA CYS A 23 5.17 -2.51 3.60
C CYS A 23 5.87 -3.37 2.52
N LEU A 24 6.81 -2.76 1.79
CA LEU A 24 7.62 -3.47 0.80
C LEU A 24 8.55 -4.48 1.47
N THR A 25 9.24 -4.08 2.54
CA THR A 25 10.22 -4.94 3.24
C THR A 25 9.54 -6.13 3.89
N THR A 26 8.39 -5.94 4.55
CA THR A 26 7.64 -7.06 5.12
C THR A 26 7.12 -8.01 4.04
N THR A 27 6.67 -7.49 2.90
CA THR A 27 6.25 -8.33 1.78
C THR A 27 7.40 -9.14 1.19
N ASP A 28 8.60 -8.55 1.04
CA ASP A 28 9.79 -9.26 0.53
C ASP A 28 10.22 -10.39 1.48
N VAL A 29 10.20 -10.13 2.79
CA VAL A 29 10.51 -11.14 3.81
C VAL A 29 9.49 -12.28 3.79
N ILE A 30 8.18 -11.97 3.71
CA ILE A 30 7.12 -12.98 3.64
C ILE A 30 7.25 -13.81 2.36
N LEU A 31 7.54 -13.19 1.22
CA LEU A 31 7.71 -13.88 -0.05
C LEU A 31 8.88 -14.87 0.01
N ARG A 32 10.03 -14.43 0.56
CA ARG A 32 11.23 -15.28 0.71
C ARG A 32 11.00 -16.48 1.64
N ILE A 33 10.18 -16.32 2.68
CA ILE A 33 9.87 -17.39 3.64
C ILE A 33 8.83 -18.36 3.07
N ALA A 34 7.77 -17.85 2.45
CA ALA A 34 6.62 -18.66 2.04
C ALA A 34 6.78 -19.35 0.67
N PHE A 35 7.63 -18.82 -0.22
CA PHE A 35 7.72 -19.27 -1.61
C PHE A 35 9.16 -19.58 -2.05
N ILE A 36 9.87 -20.37 -1.25
CA ILE A 36 11.25 -20.78 -1.50
C ILE A 36 11.43 -21.54 -2.83
N ASP A 37 10.41 -22.27 -3.29
CA ASP A 37 10.47 -23.14 -4.49
C ASP A 37 9.76 -22.59 -5.73
N LYS A 38 8.98 -21.50 -5.62
CA LYS A 38 8.26 -20.92 -6.76
C LYS A 38 8.66 -19.46 -6.95
N ALA A 39 9.20 -19.15 -8.14
CA ALA A 39 9.49 -17.79 -8.60
C ALA A 39 8.21 -16.98 -8.85
N ILE A 40 7.41 -16.77 -7.80
CA ILE A 40 6.21 -15.94 -7.86
C ILE A 40 6.67 -14.48 -7.86
N PRO A 41 6.23 -13.66 -8.82
CA PRO A 41 6.58 -12.24 -8.82
C PRO A 41 6.01 -11.57 -7.57
N ILE A 42 6.85 -10.83 -6.84
CA ILE A 42 6.41 -10.06 -5.66
C ILE A 42 5.28 -9.07 -5.98
N GLY A 43 5.22 -8.64 -7.24
CA GLY A 43 4.14 -7.81 -7.80
C GLY A 43 2.75 -8.42 -7.64
N VAL A 44 2.61 -9.75 -7.70
CA VAL A 44 1.30 -10.41 -7.58
C VAL A 44 0.79 -10.34 -6.14
N ILE A 45 1.66 -10.59 -5.16
CA ILE A 45 1.30 -10.55 -3.74
C ILE A 45 1.02 -9.12 -3.29
N THR A 46 1.89 -8.18 -3.68
CA THR A 46 1.69 -6.76 -3.38
C THR A 46 0.43 -6.20 -4.04
N ALA A 47 0.11 -6.59 -5.28
CA ALA A 47 -1.13 -6.21 -5.94
C ALA A 47 -2.36 -6.84 -5.26
N ALA A 48 -2.29 -8.10 -4.82
CA ALA A 48 -3.38 -8.74 -4.11
C ALA A 48 -3.68 -8.06 -2.76
N MET A 49 -2.64 -7.61 -2.04
CA MET A 49 -2.81 -6.81 -0.82
C MET A 49 -3.27 -5.37 -1.11
N GLY A 50 -2.77 -4.75 -2.18
CA GLY A 50 -3.09 -3.38 -2.56
C GLY A 50 -4.48 -3.21 -3.19
N ALA A 51 -4.98 -4.22 -3.91
CA ALA A 51 -6.27 -4.21 -4.58
C ALA A 51 -7.47 -3.90 -3.67
N PRO A 52 -7.65 -4.55 -2.50
CA PRO A 52 -8.74 -4.20 -1.59
C PRO A 52 -8.61 -2.78 -1.04
N PHE A 53 -7.39 -2.31 -0.78
CA PHE A 53 -7.14 -0.93 -0.36
C PHE A 53 -7.50 0.07 -1.47
N PHE A 54 -7.15 -0.23 -2.72
CA PHE A 54 -7.47 0.60 -3.88
C PHE A 54 -8.98 0.64 -4.15
N LEU A 55 -9.66 -0.51 -4.05
CA LEU A 55 -11.12 -0.60 -4.15
C LEU A 55 -11.81 0.22 -3.06
N PHE A 56 -11.33 0.13 -1.82
CA PHE A 56 -11.82 0.95 -0.72
C PHE A 56 -11.64 2.46 -1.02
N LEU A 57 -10.47 2.87 -1.51
CA LEU A 57 -10.20 4.24 -1.92
C LEU A 57 -11.12 4.72 -3.05
N LEU A 58 -11.37 3.87 -4.04
CA LEU A 58 -12.27 4.15 -5.16
C LEU A 58 -13.70 4.40 -4.66
N VAL A 59 -14.19 3.56 -3.74
CA VAL A 59 -15.53 3.70 -3.14
C VAL A 59 -15.60 4.97 -2.28
N GLN A 60 -14.55 5.28 -1.52
CA GLN A 60 -14.47 6.50 -0.71
C GLN A 60 -14.54 7.76 -1.59
N GLN A 61 -13.77 7.82 -2.67
CA GLN A 61 -13.75 9.00 -3.56
C GLN A 61 -15.07 9.20 -4.32
N ARG A 62 -15.76 8.13 -4.70
CA ARG A 62 -17.09 8.25 -5.32
C ARG A 62 -18.13 8.88 -4.40
N LYS A 63 -17.99 8.76 -3.07
CA LYS A 63 -18.88 9.43 -2.12
C LYS A 63 -18.60 10.94 -2.03
N THR A 64 -17.36 11.37 -2.19
CA THR A 64 -16.98 12.79 -2.19
C THR A 64 -17.46 13.53 -3.45
N LEU A 65 -17.48 12.87 -4.61
CA LEU A 65 -17.93 13.47 -5.88
C LEU A 65 -19.45 13.50 -6.08
N ARG A 66 -20.24 13.01 -5.11
CA ARG A 66 -21.72 13.04 -5.14
C ARG A 66 -22.33 14.08 -4.20
N ILE A 67 -21.53 14.98 -3.66
CA ILE A 67 -21.95 16.14 -2.85
C ILE A 67 -21.84 17.37 -3.76
#